data_AF-A0A382J8I8-F1
#
_entry.id   AF-A0A382J8I8-F1
#
_cell.length_a   1.000
_cell.length_b   1.000
_cell.length_c   1.000
_cell.angle_alpha   90.00
_cell.angle_beta   90.00
_cell.angle_gamma   90.00
#
_symmetry.space_group_name_H-M   'P 1'
#
loop_
_entity.id
_entity.type
_entity.pdbx_description
1 polymer ?
#
loop_
_entity_poly.entity_id
_entity_poly.type
_entity_poly.pdbx_seq_one_letter_code
_entity_poly.pdbx_strand_id
1 'polypeptide(L)'
;SLVDDPSGDDSLSLEEQDRERQRLFGILERLVKWENSNNPDVLAAARAEIDRCFPDGPPPILDPFGGGGAIPLEAQRLGLTALSGDLNPVAVLIQKAMIEIPPRFAGRPPVHADIDTDLTTWQRAQGLAADVEAYGQWMRDEAERRIGHLYPDATGPNGEKLTPIAWIWARTVESPDPTWNGHVPLVASWTLSNKKGKPKVWIEPVINRATQTITYEIRTGGEPSHERTVDRGNGTCIATGSAIPGDYIKAQSRSGLMGQQLIAVVGEGQSGRGYYTPSDRDSEAAHSGEPPWKPEGRNPEKLTGGTVFIYGLDEWWKLFTPRQLTALTTFSDLLSEVRERVIADAAAS
;
A
#
# COMPACT_ATOMS: atom_id res chain seq x y z
N SER A 1 -22.59 -22.84 -16.23
CA SER A 1 -22.50 -23.21 -14.80
C SER A 1 -21.53 -24.36 -14.68
N LEU A 2 -20.76 -24.46 -13.58
CA LEU A 2 -19.85 -25.59 -13.30
C LEU A 2 -20.52 -26.73 -12.52
N VAL A 3 -21.74 -26.50 -12.04
CA VAL A 3 -22.58 -27.50 -11.38
C VAL A 3 -23.98 -27.35 -11.95
N ASP A 4 -24.63 -28.46 -12.24
CA ASP A 4 -25.98 -28.47 -12.79
C ASP A 4 -27.01 -28.04 -11.74
N ASP A 5 -28.00 -27.25 -12.15
CA ASP A 5 -29.13 -26.93 -11.29
C ASP A 5 -30.03 -28.17 -11.17
N PRO A 6 -30.32 -28.66 -9.96
CA PRO A 6 -31.20 -29.82 -9.77
C PRO A 6 -32.58 -29.67 -10.41
N SER A 7 -33.05 -28.44 -10.66
CA SER A 7 -34.32 -28.20 -11.37
C SER A 7 -34.34 -28.65 -12.82
N GLY A 8 -33.17 -28.91 -13.43
CA GLY A 8 -33.05 -29.45 -14.79
C GLY A 8 -33.05 -30.98 -14.87
N ASP A 9 -33.10 -31.68 -13.74
CA ASP A 9 -33.14 -33.16 -13.71
C ASP A 9 -34.59 -33.65 -13.55
N ASP A 10 -35.18 -34.06 -14.69
CA ASP A 10 -36.56 -34.56 -14.78
C ASP A 10 -36.75 -35.91 -14.07
N SER A 11 -35.67 -36.58 -13.62
CA SER A 11 -35.75 -37.82 -12.86
C SER A 11 -36.00 -37.61 -11.37
N LEU A 12 -35.85 -36.38 -10.86
CA LEU A 12 -36.04 -36.02 -9.46
C LEU A 12 -37.43 -35.43 -9.21
N SER A 13 -38.05 -35.76 -8.08
CA SER A 13 -39.23 -35.03 -7.59
C SER A 13 -38.85 -33.63 -7.08
N LEU A 14 -39.83 -32.72 -6.98
CA LEU A 14 -39.59 -31.36 -6.47
C LEU A 14 -38.93 -31.33 -5.08
N GLU A 15 -39.33 -32.23 -4.18
CA GLU A 15 -38.72 -32.35 -2.84
C GLU A 15 -37.26 -32.82 -2.91
N GLU A 16 -36.94 -33.70 -3.86
CA GLU A 16 -35.57 -34.18 -4.07
C GLU A 16 -34.69 -33.11 -4.71
N GLN A 17 -35.22 -32.34 -5.65
CA GLN A 17 -34.55 -31.18 -6.24
C GLN A 17 -34.24 -30.13 -5.17
N ASP A 18 -35.18 -29.83 -4.27
CA ASP A 18 -34.98 -28.89 -3.16
C ASP A 18 -33.92 -29.38 -2.18
N ARG A 19 -33.96 -30.66 -1.80
CA ARG A 19 -32.94 -31.26 -0.92
C ARG A 19 -31.55 -31.21 -1.54
N GLU A 20 -31.44 -31.52 -2.83
CA GLU A 20 -30.17 -31.45 -3.53
C GLU A 20 -29.64 -30.02 -3.63
N ARG A 21 -30.53 -29.05 -3.91
CA ARG A 21 -30.16 -27.63 -3.91
C ARG A 21 -29.63 -27.17 -2.55
N GLN A 22 -30.27 -27.58 -1.46
CA GLN A 22 -29.79 -27.29 -0.11
C GLN A 22 -28.40 -27.90 0.16
N ARG A 23 -28.14 -29.13 -0.31
CA ARG A 23 -26.82 -29.75 -0.21
C ARG A 23 -25.76 -28.94 -0.94
N LEU A 24 -26.03 -28.52 -2.18
CA LEU A 24 -25.12 -27.71 -3.00
C LEU A 24 -24.84 -26.33 -2.35
N PHE A 25 -25.88 -25.66 -1.83
CA PHE A 25 -25.70 -24.42 -1.08
C PHE A 25 -24.83 -24.62 0.17
N GLY A 26 -24.96 -25.73 0.88
CA GLY A 26 -24.09 -26.06 2.01
C GLY A 26 -22.61 -26.23 1.63
N ILE A 27 -22.29 -26.61 0.38
CA ILE A 27 -20.91 -26.60 -0.12
C ILE A 27 -20.44 -25.15 -0.36
N LEU A 28 -21.24 -24.34 -1.05
CA LEU A 28 -20.92 -22.93 -1.35
C LEU A 28 -20.75 -22.09 -0.08
N GLU A 29 -21.64 -22.24 0.91
CA GLU A 29 -21.55 -21.54 2.20
C GLU A 29 -20.25 -21.85 2.94
N ARG A 30 -19.73 -23.09 2.80
CA ARG A 30 -18.44 -23.46 3.38
C ARG A 30 -17.28 -22.90 2.57
N LEU A 31 -17.36 -22.87 1.23
CA LEU A 31 -16.32 -22.32 0.36
C LEU A 31 -16.13 -20.80 0.52
N VAL A 32 -17.20 -20.05 0.73
CA VAL A 32 -17.17 -18.58 0.85
C VAL A 32 -16.47 -18.09 2.13
N LYS A 33 -16.37 -18.93 3.16
CA LYS A 33 -15.68 -18.57 4.41
C LYS A 33 -14.18 -18.52 4.20
N TRP A 34 -13.58 -17.37 4.50
CA TRP A 34 -12.14 -17.13 4.33
C TRP A 34 -11.28 -18.18 5.05
N GLU A 35 -11.70 -18.58 6.26
CA GLU A 35 -11.01 -19.57 7.10
C GLU A 35 -10.94 -20.95 6.44
N ASN A 36 -11.89 -21.25 5.54
CA ASN A 36 -11.94 -22.51 4.81
C ASN A 36 -11.15 -22.50 3.51
N SER A 37 -10.46 -21.40 3.17
CA SER A 37 -9.86 -21.24 1.84
C SER A 37 -8.89 -22.36 1.45
N ASN A 38 -8.22 -22.95 2.45
CA ASN A 38 -7.25 -24.03 2.26
C ASN A 38 -7.69 -25.36 2.87
N ASN A 39 -8.96 -25.48 3.28
CA ASN A 39 -9.50 -26.68 3.90
C ASN A 39 -9.64 -27.81 2.86
N PRO A 40 -8.91 -28.93 3.01
CA PRO A 40 -8.91 -30.01 2.02
C PRO A 40 -10.27 -30.67 1.85
N ASP A 41 -11.06 -30.82 2.92
CA ASP A 41 -12.36 -31.50 2.89
C ASP A 41 -13.40 -30.65 2.14
N VAL A 42 -13.35 -29.33 2.34
CA VAL A 42 -14.25 -28.39 1.64
C VAL A 42 -13.94 -28.34 0.15
N LEU A 43 -12.64 -28.28 -0.21
CA LEU A 43 -12.21 -28.31 -1.61
C LEU A 43 -12.50 -29.65 -2.28
N ALA A 44 -12.32 -30.77 -1.57
CA ALA A 44 -12.61 -32.10 -2.08
C ALA A 44 -14.11 -32.30 -2.36
N ALA A 45 -15.00 -31.82 -1.48
CA ALA A 45 -16.44 -31.87 -1.69
C ALA A 45 -16.87 -31.06 -2.94
N ALA A 46 -16.25 -29.90 -3.15
CA ALA A 46 -16.53 -29.06 -4.33
C ALA A 46 -16.01 -29.71 -5.63
N ARG A 47 -14.79 -30.27 -5.59
CA ARG A 47 -14.20 -30.99 -6.73
C ARG A 47 -15.02 -32.21 -7.12
N ALA A 48 -15.46 -33.00 -6.15
CA ALA A 48 -16.29 -34.18 -6.40
C ALA A 48 -17.62 -33.80 -7.09
N GLU A 49 -18.18 -32.64 -6.79
CA GLU A 49 -19.38 -32.15 -7.46
C GLU A 49 -19.11 -31.73 -8.91
N ILE A 50 -18.00 -31.03 -9.14
CA ILE A 50 -17.55 -30.65 -10.49
C ILE A 50 -17.30 -31.91 -11.33
N ASP A 51 -16.59 -32.89 -10.79
CA ASP A 51 -16.28 -34.16 -11.49
C ASP A 51 -17.55 -34.95 -11.81
N ARG A 52 -18.58 -34.87 -10.96
CA ARG A 52 -19.90 -35.49 -11.19
C ARG A 52 -20.59 -34.87 -12.42
N CYS A 53 -20.54 -33.54 -12.56
CA CYS A 53 -21.13 -32.84 -13.71
C CYS A 53 -20.29 -32.97 -14.98
N PHE A 54 -18.98 -33.21 -14.85
CA PHE A 54 -18.04 -33.33 -15.97
C PHE A 54 -17.24 -34.64 -15.90
N PRO A 55 -17.85 -35.80 -16.20
CA PRO A 55 -17.18 -37.10 -16.10
C PRO A 55 -15.98 -37.25 -17.04
N ASP A 56 -15.97 -36.52 -18.16
CA ASP A 56 -14.85 -36.45 -19.12
C ASP A 56 -13.85 -35.33 -18.79
N GLY A 57 -14.03 -34.64 -17.66
CA GLY A 57 -13.25 -33.50 -17.22
C GLY A 57 -13.88 -32.15 -17.61
N PRO A 58 -13.86 -31.15 -16.71
CA PRO A 58 -14.44 -29.84 -16.99
C PRO A 58 -13.62 -29.09 -18.06
N PRO A 59 -14.25 -28.28 -18.91
CA PRO A 59 -13.52 -27.44 -19.86
C PRO A 59 -12.67 -26.40 -19.11
N PRO A 60 -11.57 -25.91 -19.73
CA PRO A 60 -10.80 -24.80 -19.15
C PRO A 60 -11.67 -23.55 -18.93
N ILE A 61 -11.42 -22.85 -17.83
CA ILE A 61 -12.02 -21.55 -17.54
C ILE A 61 -11.15 -20.46 -18.15
N LEU A 62 -11.73 -19.63 -19.02
CA LEU A 62 -11.07 -18.45 -19.58
C LEU A 62 -11.58 -17.19 -18.89
N ASP A 63 -10.67 -16.46 -18.24
CA ASP A 63 -10.90 -15.11 -17.72
C ASP A 63 -10.04 -14.10 -18.51
N PRO A 64 -10.57 -13.49 -19.58
CA PRO A 64 -9.79 -12.60 -20.45
C PRO A 64 -9.52 -11.22 -19.83
N PHE A 65 -10.06 -10.92 -18.65
CA PHE A 65 -9.89 -9.66 -17.93
C PHE A 65 -9.59 -9.92 -16.46
N GLY A 66 -8.55 -10.73 -16.22
CA GLY A 66 -8.28 -11.31 -14.91
C GLY A 66 -7.97 -10.31 -13.82
N GLY A 67 -7.54 -9.08 -14.15
CA GLY A 67 -7.17 -8.08 -13.15
C GLY A 67 -6.19 -8.65 -12.12
N GLY A 68 -6.59 -8.66 -10.84
CA GLY A 68 -5.81 -9.23 -9.75
C GLY A 68 -5.77 -10.77 -9.68
N GLY A 69 -6.50 -11.49 -10.53
CA GLY A 69 -6.42 -12.95 -10.65
C GLY A 69 -7.33 -13.75 -9.73
N ALA A 70 -8.38 -13.15 -9.15
CA ALA A 70 -9.24 -13.85 -8.20
C ALA A 70 -9.94 -15.08 -8.80
N ILE A 71 -10.58 -14.93 -9.97
CA ILE A 71 -11.28 -16.03 -10.66
C ILE A 71 -10.32 -17.18 -11.03
N PRO A 72 -9.20 -16.93 -11.75
CA PRO A 72 -8.28 -18.01 -12.10
C PRO A 72 -7.61 -18.67 -10.89
N LEU A 73 -7.38 -17.94 -9.78
CA LEU A 73 -6.91 -18.52 -8.53
C LEU A 73 -7.94 -19.49 -7.93
N GLU A 74 -9.21 -19.10 -7.84
CA GLU A 74 -10.28 -19.98 -7.33
C GLU A 74 -10.48 -21.20 -8.23
N ALA A 75 -10.45 -21.01 -9.55
CA ALA A 75 -10.53 -22.11 -10.50
C ALA A 75 -9.39 -23.14 -10.26
N GLN A 76 -8.15 -22.67 -10.08
CA GLN A 76 -7.03 -23.54 -9.75
C GLN A 76 -7.19 -24.23 -8.38
N ARG A 77 -7.70 -23.52 -7.36
CA ARG A 77 -8.02 -24.10 -6.04
C ARG A 77 -9.06 -25.22 -6.16
N LEU A 78 -10.01 -25.10 -7.08
CA LEU A 78 -11.00 -26.12 -7.41
C LEU A 78 -10.49 -27.19 -8.39
N GLY A 79 -9.20 -27.19 -8.76
CA GLY A 79 -8.62 -28.21 -9.64
C GLY A 79 -8.91 -28.01 -11.13
N LEU A 80 -9.46 -26.87 -11.52
CA LEU A 80 -9.77 -26.54 -12.91
C LEU A 80 -8.53 -26.00 -13.64
N THR A 81 -8.48 -26.22 -14.95
CA THR A 81 -7.53 -25.50 -15.80
C THR A 81 -8.01 -24.07 -15.99
N ALA A 82 -7.23 -23.09 -15.53
CA ALA A 82 -7.54 -21.68 -15.67
C ALA A 82 -6.62 -21.01 -16.69
N LEU A 83 -7.21 -20.31 -17.64
CA LEU A 83 -6.54 -19.43 -18.60
C LEU A 83 -6.96 -18.00 -18.26
N SER A 84 -5.99 -17.10 -18.09
CA SER A 84 -6.31 -15.71 -17.82
C SER A 84 -5.35 -14.76 -18.50
N GLY A 85 -5.86 -13.57 -18.82
CA GLY A 85 -5.13 -12.50 -19.45
C GLY A 85 -5.61 -11.13 -18.96
N ASP A 86 -4.82 -10.11 -19.24
CA ASP A 86 -5.19 -8.72 -19.04
C ASP A 86 -4.36 -7.86 -20.01
N LEU A 87 -4.91 -6.71 -20.40
CA LEU A 87 -4.16 -5.74 -21.21
C LEU A 87 -3.16 -4.95 -20.33
N ASN A 88 -3.46 -4.78 -19.05
CA ASN A 88 -2.60 -4.09 -18.11
C ASN A 88 -1.43 -5.01 -17.68
N PRO A 89 -0.16 -4.66 -18.00
CA PRO A 89 0.99 -5.51 -17.65
C PRO A 89 1.17 -5.67 -16.13
N VAL A 90 0.69 -4.72 -15.31
CA VAL A 90 0.73 -4.84 -13.85
C VAL A 90 -0.23 -5.95 -13.38
N ALA A 91 -1.42 -6.02 -13.95
CA ALA A 91 -2.39 -7.08 -13.67
C ALA A 91 -1.82 -8.45 -14.07
N VAL A 92 -1.19 -8.55 -15.24
CA VAL A 92 -0.49 -9.77 -15.69
C VAL A 92 0.60 -10.18 -14.71
N LEU A 93 1.41 -9.23 -14.21
CA LEU A 93 2.46 -9.52 -13.23
C LEU A 93 1.90 -10.06 -11.91
N ILE A 94 0.82 -9.46 -11.39
CA ILE A 94 0.13 -9.93 -10.18
C ILE A 94 -0.37 -11.36 -10.37
N GLN A 95 -1.01 -11.65 -11.51
CA GLN A 95 -1.49 -13.00 -11.82
C GLN A 95 -0.35 -14.01 -11.90
N LYS A 96 0.79 -13.64 -12.51
CA LYS A 96 1.99 -14.50 -12.52
C LYS A 96 2.47 -14.81 -11.11
N ALA A 97 2.56 -13.79 -10.26
CA ALA A 97 3.01 -13.95 -8.87
C ALA A 97 2.05 -14.79 -8.02
N MET A 98 0.75 -14.72 -8.28
CA MET A 98 -0.26 -15.42 -7.47
C MET A 98 -0.61 -16.83 -7.99
N ILE A 99 -0.55 -17.06 -9.31
CA ILE A 99 -1.18 -18.24 -9.96
C ILE A 99 -0.16 -19.08 -10.73
N GLU A 100 0.81 -18.45 -11.41
CA GLU A 100 1.76 -19.17 -12.27
C GLU A 100 3.00 -19.64 -11.50
N ILE A 101 3.57 -18.76 -10.66
CA ILE A 101 4.86 -19.00 -10.00
C ILE A 101 4.72 -19.97 -8.81
N PRO A 102 3.83 -19.75 -7.81
CA PRO A 102 3.83 -20.57 -6.59
C PRO A 102 3.64 -22.08 -6.82
N PRO A 103 2.75 -22.54 -7.72
CA PRO A 103 2.59 -23.97 -7.98
C PRO A 103 3.85 -24.66 -8.52
N ARG A 104 4.75 -23.94 -9.20
CA ARG A 104 6.03 -24.52 -9.69
C ARG A 104 6.98 -24.86 -8.56
N PHE A 105 6.79 -24.25 -7.39
CA PHE A 105 7.54 -24.49 -6.17
C PHE A 105 6.77 -25.35 -5.17
N ALA A 106 5.64 -25.93 -5.57
CA ALA A 106 4.85 -26.78 -4.69
C ALA A 106 5.69 -27.96 -4.17
N GLY A 107 5.75 -28.11 -2.85
CA GLY A 107 6.49 -29.20 -2.21
C GLY A 107 8.01 -29.05 -2.18
N ARG A 108 8.54 -27.93 -2.69
CA ARG A 108 9.99 -27.69 -2.70
C ARG A 108 10.43 -27.06 -1.38
N PRO A 109 11.60 -27.44 -0.84
CA PRO A 109 12.22 -26.72 0.27
C PRO A 109 12.66 -25.31 -0.17
N PRO A 110 12.84 -24.37 0.78
CA PRO A 110 13.48 -23.09 0.52
C PRO A 110 14.94 -23.29 0.09
N VAL A 111 15.49 -22.30 -0.61
CA VAL A 111 16.92 -22.26 -0.97
C VAL A 111 17.76 -21.40 -0.03
N HIS A 112 17.12 -20.56 0.78
CA HIS A 112 17.82 -19.70 1.75
C HIS A 112 18.57 -20.56 2.80
N ALA A 113 19.89 -20.36 2.90
CA ALA A 113 20.79 -21.23 3.66
C ALA A 113 20.48 -21.31 5.16
N ASP A 114 19.99 -20.23 5.77
CA ASP A 114 19.70 -20.18 7.21
C ASP A 114 18.31 -20.72 7.60
N ILE A 115 17.49 -21.15 6.62
CA ILE A 115 16.17 -21.73 6.93
C ILE A 115 16.36 -23.21 7.17
N ASP A 116 16.08 -23.63 8.40
CA ASP A 116 16.16 -25.02 8.83
C ASP A 116 15.33 -25.95 7.92
N THR A 117 16.03 -26.80 7.17
CA THR A 117 15.44 -27.80 6.29
C THR A 117 15.09 -29.11 7.01
N ASP A 118 15.23 -29.20 8.34
CA ASP A 118 14.86 -30.38 9.14
C ASP A 118 13.36 -30.72 9.02
N LEU A 119 12.55 -29.80 8.49
CA LEU A 119 11.24 -30.11 7.95
C LEU A 119 11.35 -31.09 6.77
N THR A 120 11.10 -32.37 7.07
CA THR A 120 11.03 -33.47 6.10
C THR A 120 10.03 -33.25 4.96
N THR A 121 9.04 -32.37 5.12
CA THR A 121 8.03 -32.08 4.08
C THR A 121 7.63 -30.61 4.08
N TRP A 122 7.56 -30.04 2.89
CA TRP A 122 7.02 -28.70 2.63
C TRP A 122 5.67 -28.85 1.94
N GLN A 123 4.62 -28.21 2.45
CA GLN A 123 3.29 -28.30 1.84
C GLN A 123 3.05 -27.10 0.93
N ARG A 124 2.53 -27.35 -0.27
CA ARG A 124 2.18 -26.29 -1.25
C ARG A 124 3.40 -25.37 -1.45
N ALA A 125 3.20 -24.05 -1.47
CA ALA A 125 4.25 -23.06 -1.67
C ALA A 125 4.96 -22.62 -0.37
N GLN A 126 4.94 -23.40 0.71
CA GLN A 126 5.56 -23.01 1.99
C GLN A 126 7.05 -22.71 1.88
N GLY A 127 7.82 -23.51 1.12
CA GLY A 127 9.25 -23.26 0.95
C GLY A 127 9.52 -21.93 0.24
N LEU A 128 8.79 -21.67 -0.86
CA LEU A 128 8.86 -20.38 -1.55
C LEU A 128 8.44 -19.21 -0.65
N ALA A 129 7.41 -19.38 0.17
CA ALA A 129 6.97 -18.34 1.11
C ALA A 129 8.06 -18.03 2.15
N ALA A 130 8.74 -19.06 2.66
CA ALA A 130 9.85 -18.92 3.59
C ALA A 130 11.04 -18.18 2.95
N ASP A 131 11.39 -18.51 1.70
CA ASP A 131 12.39 -17.76 0.93
C ASP A 131 11.99 -16.28 0.78
N VAL A 132 10.77 -16.00 0.33
CA VAL A 132 10.27 -14.63 0.13
C VAL A 132 10.34 -13.83 1.43
N GLU A 133 9.98 -14.44 2.56
CA GLU A 133 10.07 -13.82 3.88
C GLU A 133 11.53 -13.54 4.27
N ALA A 134 12.43 -14.52 4.15
CA ALA A 134 13.83 -14.37 4.55
C ALA A 134 14.59 -13.34 3.67
N TYR A 135 14.44 -13.42 2.34
CA TYR A 135 15.06 -12.46 1.44
C TYR A 135 14.44 -11.06 1.56
N GLY A 136 13.13 -10.98 1.80
CA GLY A 136 12.45 -9.71 2.08
C GLY A 136 12.93 -9.07 3.39
N GLN A 137 13.14 -9.89 4.42
CA GLN A 137 13.72 -9.50 5.70
C GLN A 137 15.14 -8.97 5.52
N TRP A 138 15.99 -9.68 4.76
CA TRP A 138 17.33 -9.23 4.42
C TRP A 138 17.32 -7.87 3.69
N MET A 139 16.47 -7.72 2.67
CA MET A 139 16.33 -6.44 1.95
C MET A 139 15.91 -5.30 2.87
N ARG A 140 14.98 -5.56 3.80
CA ARG A 140 14.54 -4.55 4.78
C ARG A 140 15.70 -4.11 5.67
N ASP A 141 16.43 -5.05 6.24
CA ASP A 141 17.54 -4.77 7.16
C ASP A 141 18.67 -4.02 6.44
N GLU A 142 18.96 -4.39 5.19
CA GLU A 142 19.96 -3.71 4.39
C GLU A 142 19.52 -2.30 3.98
N ALA A 143 18.23 -2.09 3.67
CA ALA A 143 17.68 -0.75 3.47
C ALA A 143 17.77 0.08 4.76
N GLU A 144 17.37 -0.47 5.91
CA GLU A 144 17.48 0.20 7.21
C GLU A 144 18.94 0.59 7.51
N ARG A 145 19.90 -0.30 7.24
CA ARG A 145 21.32 -0.01 7.39
C ARG A 145 21.80 1.16 6.51
N ARG A 146 21.33 1.24 5.25
CA ARG A 146 21.74 2.27 4.27
C ARG A 146 21.06 3.61 4.51
N ILE A 147 19.76 3.61 4.77
CA ILE A 147 18.91 4.81 4.74
C ILE A 147 18.06 5.02 5.99
N GLY A 148 18.14 4.15 7.00
CA GLY A 148 17.37 4.26 8.24
C GLY A 148 17.61 5.57 9.00
N HIS A 149 18.80 6.17 8.85
CA HIS A 149 19.11 7.49 9.42
C HIS A 149 18.23 8.63 8.87
N LEU A 150 17.60 8.45 7.70
CA LEU A 150 16.62 9.39 7.12
C LEU A 150 15.23 9.29 7.77
N TYR A 151 15.03 8.27 8.62
CA TYR A 151 13.78 7.96 9.31
C TYR A 151 14.05 7.79 10.80
N PRO A 152 14.48 8.87 11.50
CA PRO A 152 14.78 8.79 12.92
C PRO A 152 13.55 8.36 13.73
N ASP A 153 13.79 7.66 14.84
CA ASP A 153 12.76 7.31 15.82
C ASP A 153 11.95 8.56 16.20
N ALA A 154 10.62 8.45 16.14
CA ALA A 154 9.74 9.44 16.73
C ALA A 154 9.88 9.39 18.25
N THR A 155 9.76 10.54 18.91
CA THR A 155 9.84 10.63 20.38
C THR A 155 8.44 10.70 20.96
N GLY A 156 8.07 9.69 21.75
CA GLY A 156 6.81 9.66 22.47
C GLY A 156 6.78 10.61 23.67
N PRO A 157 5.61 10.80 24.31
CA PRO A 157 5.43 11.75 25.40
C PRO A 157 6.31 11.49 26.62
N ASN A 158 6.77 10.24 26.84
CA ASN A 158 7.64 9.88 27.95
C ASN A 158 9.12 9.75 27.51
N GLY A 159 9.46 10.21 26.30
CA GLY A 159 10.80 10.10 25.74
C GLY A 159 11.10 8.72 25.14
N GLU A 160 10.11 7.83 25.04
CA GLU A 160 10.28 6.54 24.40
C GLU A 160 10.52 6.70 22.89
N LYS A 161 11.34 5.80 22.34
CA LYS A 161 11.58 5.70 20.90
C LYS A 161 10.45 4.93 20.23
N LEU A 162 9.91 5.49 19.15
CA LEU A 162 8.80 4.94 18.41
C LEU A 162 9.20 4.82 16.93
N THR A 163 8.82 3.71 16.30
CA THR A 163 9.08 3.49 14.89
C THR A 163 8.25 4.47 14.05
N PRO A 164 8.86 5.34 13.23
CA PRO A 164 8.10 6.25 12.37
C PRO A 164 7.43 5.46 11.24
N ILE A 165 6.10 5.43 11.23
CA ILE A 165 5.32 4.68 10.21
C ILE A 165 4.70 5.59 9.14
N ALA A 166 4.53 6.88 9.43
CA ALA A 166 4.10 7.87 8.44
C ALA A 166 4.50 9.29 8.84
N TRP A 167 4.80 10.13 7.86
CA TRP A 167 5.08 11.55 8.05
C TRP A 167 4.05 12.35 7.26
N ILE A 168 3.40 13.31 7.92
CA ILE A 168 2.35 14.13 7.32
C ILE A 168 2.93 15.47 6.90
N TRP A 169 2.72 15.83 5.63
CA TRP A 169 3.32 16.98 5.00
C TRP A 169 2.27 18.00 4.58
N ALA A 170 2.61 19.28 4.67
CA ALA A 170 1.90 20.36 3.99
C ALA A 170 2.77 20.86 2.83
N ARG A 171 2.16 21.09 1.66
CA ARG A 171 2.75 21.99 0.66
C ARG A 171 2.64 23.42 1.17
N THR A 172 3.62 24.25 0.87
CA THR A 172 3.63 25.65 1.31
C THR A 172 3.88 26.60 0.16
N VAL A 173 3.36 27.82 0.26
CA VAL A 173 3.60 28.90 -0.73
C VAL A 173 3.86 30.20 0.01
N GLU A 174 4.55 31.14 -0.61
CA GLU A 174 4.66 32.49 -0.06
C GLU A 174 3.27 33.14 0.04
N SER A 175 3.04 33.93 1.07
CA SER A 175 1.81 34.72 1.17
C SER A 175 1.84 35.87 0.13
N PRO A 176 0.74 36.11 -0.61
CA PRO A 176 0.62 37.29 -1.47
C PRO A 176 0.41 38.58 -0.68
N ASP A 177 0.12 38.48 0.63
CA ASP A 177 -0.05 39.60 1.53
C ASP A 177 1.32 40.10 2.02
N PRO A 178 1.72 41.34 1.69
CA PRO A 178 3.05 41.88 2.02
C PRO A 178 3.26 42.08 3.52
N THR A 179 2.22 41.96 4.35
CA THR A 179 2.37 42.01 5.81
C THR A 179 2.90 40.70 6.41
N TRP A 180 3.01 39.64 5.60
CA TRP A 180 3.55 38.34 5.98
C TRP A 180 4.48 37.80 4.89
N ASN A 181 5.77 37.73 5.15
CA ASN A 181 6.76 37.22 4.19
C ASN A 181 7.05 35.72 4.36
N GLY A 182 6.42 35.07 5.33
CA GLY A 182 6.61 33.64 5.59
C GLY A 182 5.83 32.75 4.63
N HIS A 183 6.28 31.51 4.49
CA HIS A 183 5.51 30.47 3.83
C HIS A 183 4.24 30.13 4.61
N VAL A 184 3.16 29.88 3.89
CA VAL A 184 1.85 29.48 4.42
C VAL A 184 1.58 28.02 4.03
N PRO A 185 1.19 27.15 4.98
CA PRO A 185 0.81 25.77 4.67
C PRO A 185 -0.56 25.69 4.00
N LEU A 186 -0.66 24.80 3.01
CA LEU A 186 -1.90 24.45 2.30
C LEU A 186 -2.41 23.10 2.83
N VAL A 187 -3.32 23.15 3.81
CA VAL A 187 -3.81 21.97 4.54
C VAL A 187 -5.34 21.89 4.44
N ALA A 188 -5.83 20.79 3.89
CA ALA A 188 -7.26 20.57 3.67
C ALA A 188 -7.99 20.07 4.93
N SER A 189 -7.26 19.50 5.88
CA SER A 189 -7.78 19.12 7.19
C SER A 189 -6.65 19.05 8.21
N TRP A 190 -6.85 19.68 9.36
CA TRP A 190 -5.95 19.59 10.50
C TRP A 190 -6.23 18.36 11.40
N THR A 191 -7.30 17.62 11.14
CA THR A 191 -7.68 16.44 11.93
C THR A 191 -6.90 15.20 11.49
N LEU A 192 -6.22 14.55 12.42
CA LEU A 192 -5.44 13.32 12.19
C LEU A 192 -6.22 12.04 12.52
N SER A 193 -7.05 12.08 13.56
CA SER A 193 -7.86 10.95 13.99
C SER A 193 -9.17 11.43 14.63
N ASN A 194 -10.29 10.89 14.15
CA ASN A 194 -11.63 11.17 14.68
C ASN A 194 -12.40 9.86 14.87
N LYS A 195 -11.99 9.05 15.85
CA LYS A 195 -12.62 7.76 16.16
C LYS A 195 -13.66 7.93 17.27
N LYS A 196 -14.87 7.40 17.06
CA LYS A 196 -15.94 7.41 18.08
C LYS A 196 -15.44 6.79 19.39
N GLY A 197 -15.67 7.48 20.50
CA GLY A 197 -15.25 7.03 21.84
C GLY A 197 -13.77 7.24 22.16
N LYS A 198 -12.98 7.87 21.28
CA LYS A 198 -11.60 8.31 21.56
C LYS A 198 -11.49 9.84 21.41
N PRO A 199 -10.60 10.50 22.17
CA PRO A 199 -10.35 11.91 21.94
C PRO A 199 -9.84 12.13 20.51
N LYS A 200 -10.32 13.20 19.88
CA LYS A 200 -9.84 13.65 18.57
C LYS A 200 -8.36 14.01 18.67
N VAL A 201 -7.58 13.67 17.64
CA VAL A 201 -6.17 14.07 17.52
C VAL A 201 -6.03 14.93 16.29
N TRP A 202 -5.34 16.08 16.42
CA TRP A 202 -5.27 17.09 15.38
C TRP A 202 -4.01 17.96 15.52
N ILE A 203 -3.69 18.70 14.47
CA ILE A 203 -2.51 19.55 14.36
C ILE A 203 -2.91 21.00 14.61
N GLU A 204 -2.32 21.63 15.62
CA GLU A 204 -2.43 23.05 15.91
C GLU A 204 -1.31 23.82 15.20
N PRO A 205 -1.62 24.70 14.24
CA PRO A 205 -0.63 25.61 13.68
C PRO A 205 -0.37 26.77 14.65
N VAL A 206 0.89 26.96 15.04
CA VAL A 206 1.32 28.01 15.97
C VAL A 206 1.96 29.15 15.17
N ILE A 207 1.28 30.29 15.12
CA ILE A 207 1.69 31.46 14.33
C ILE A 207 2.57 32.38 15.18
N ASN A 208 3.84 32.55 14.80
CA ASN A 208 4.71 33.55 15.39
C ASN A 208 4.80 34.78 14.49
N ARG A 209 4.13 35.88 14.89
CA ARG A 209 4.10 37.13 14.13
C ARG A 209 5.42 37.91 14.16
N ALA A 210 6.26 37.71 15.18
CA ALA A 210 7.54 38.41 15.30
C ALA A 210 8.57 37.84 14.33
N THR A 211 8.64 36.51 14.22
CA THR A 211 9.55 35.80 13.30
C THR A 211 8.93 35.52 11.93
N GLN A 212 7.63 35.77 11.77
CA GLN A 212 6.85 35.43 10.58
C GLN A 212 6.94 33.94 10.20
N THR A 213 6.91 33.07 11.22
CA THR A 213 6.97 31.61 11.05
C THR A 213 5.71 30.93 11.55
N ILE A 214 5.41 29.76 10.97
CA ILE A 214 4.34 28.86 11.43
C ILE A 214 4.99 27.53 11.81
N THR A 215 4.78 27.11 13.05
CA THR A 215 5.17 25.79 13.56
C THR A 215 3.92 24.97 13.86
N TYR A 216 4.08 23.71 14.27
CA TYR A 216 2.97 22.77 14.43
C TYR A 216 3.07 22.04 15.76
N GLU A 217 1.95 21.86 16.44
CA GLU A 217 1.86 21.06 17.67
C GLU A 217 0.73 20.04 17.57
N ILE A 218 0.94 18.83 18.06
CA ILE A 218 -0.15 17.86 18.16
C ILE A 218 -0.99 18.11 19.41
N ARG A 219 -2.31 18.15 19.21
CA ARG A 219 -3.32 18.28 20.26
C ARG A 219 -4.19 17.04 20.33
N THR A 220 -4.59 16.69 21.55
CA THR A 220 -5.51 15.59 21.84
C THR A 220 -6.71 16.13 22.62
N GLY A 221 -7.92 15.80 22.16
CA GLY A 221 -9.16 16.39 22.64
C GLY A 221 -9.48 17.73 21.97
N GLY A 222 -10.69 18.25 22.21
CA GLY A 222 -11.17 19.48 21.60
C GLY A 222 -11.36 19.38 20.08
N GLU A 223 -11.33 20.55 19.43
CA GLU A 223 -11.53 20.73 18.00
C GLU A 223 -10.40 21.57 17.41
N PRO A 224 -10.06 21.38 16.11
CA PRO A 224 -9.11 22.25 15.44
C PRO A 224 -9.48 23.73 15.54
N SER A 225 -8.49 24.57 15.88
CA SER A 225 -8.63 26.04 15.95
C SER A 225 -8.97 26.66 14.58
N HIS A 226 -8.51 26.00 13.52
CA HIS A 226 -8.76 26.35 12.13
C HIS A 226 -9.31 25.13 11.40
N GLU A 227 -10.23 25.33 10.46
CA GLU A 227 -10.82 24.22 9.71
C GLU A 227 -9.85 23.68 8.65
N ARG A 228 -9.33 24.58 7.80
CA ARG A 228 -8.44 24.30 6.66
C ARG A 228 -7.79 25.60 6.18
N THR A 229 -6.71 25.49 5.42
CA THR A 229 -6.06 26.62 4.72
C THR A 229 -6.05 26.46 3.20
N VAL A 230 -6.59 25.35 2.69
CA VAL A 230 -6.88 25.17 1.26
C VAL A 230 -8.24 24.52 1.06
N ASP A 231 -9.04 25.06 0.16
CA ASP A 231 -10.32 24.51 -0.28
C ASP A 231 -10.45 24.64 -1.80
N ARG A 232 -10.77 23.54 -2.49
CA ARG A 232 -11.00 23.51 -3.94
C ARG A 232 -9.93 24.25 -4.75
N GLY A 233 -8.67 24.13 -4.32
CA GLY A 233 -7.51 24.72 -4.98
C GLY A 233 -7.22 26.19 -4.64
N ASN A 234 -8.03 26.84 -3.79
CA ASN A 234 -7.75 28.18 -3.28
C ASN A 234 -7.26 28.10 -1.83
N GLY A 235 -6.26 28.91 -1.50
CA GLY A 235 -5.69 28.98 -0.17
C GLY A 235 -6.14 30.20 0.63
N THR A 236 -5.88 30.17 1.93
CA THR A 236 -6.01 31.30 2.83
C THR A 236 -4.76 31.39 3.69
N CYS A 237 -4.15 32.57 3.78
CA CYS A 237 -3.05 32.84 4.70
C CYS A 237 -3.56 32.70 6.13
N ILE A 238 -3.12 31.66 6.83
CA ILE A 238 -3.57 31.42 8.22
C ILE A 238 -3.10 32.52 9.18
N ALA A 239 -2.01 33.21 8.85
CA ALA A 239 -1.46 34.29 9.69
C ALA A 239 -2.23 35.62 9.55
N THR A 240 -2.72 35.94 8.35
CA THR A 240 -3.34 37.25 8.07
C THR A 240 -4.82 37.16 7.70
N GLY A 241 -5.31 35.98 7.30
CA GLY A 241 -6.65 35.78 6.75
C GLY A 241 -6.77 36.10 5.26
N SER A 242 -5.70 36.60 4.63
CA SER A 242 -5.71 37.00 3.22
C SER A 242 -5.90 35.81 2.28
N ALA A 243 -6.69 36.01 1.23
CA ALA A 243 -6.92 34.99 0.21
C ALA A 243 -5.65 34.72 -0.60
N ILE A 244 -5.41 33.45 -0.94
CA ILE A 244 -4.34 32.98 -1.81
C ILE A 244 -4.98 32.29 -3.03
N PRO A 245 -5.21 33.02 -4.13
CA PRO A 245 -5.90 32.47 -5.30
C PRO A 245 -5.19 31.23 -5.87
N GLY A 246 -5.95 30.26 -6.36
CA GLY A 246 -5.36 29.02 -6.89
C GLY A 246 -4.38 29.22 -8.05
N ASP A 247 -4.56 30.26 -8.88
CA ASP A 247 -3.61 30.57 -9.95
C ASP A 247 -2.28 31.14 -9.43
N TYR A 248 -2.32 31.85 -8.30
CA TYR A 248 -1.11 32.27 -7.59
C TYR A 248 -0.37 31.05 -7.03
N ILE A 249 -1.07 30.09 -6.42
CA ILE A 249 -0.49 28.82 -5.93
C ILE A 249 0.19 28.05 -7.07
N LYS A 250 -0.48 27.91 -8.22
CA LYS A 250 0.09 27.25 -9.41
C LYS A 250 1.30 28.02 -9.95
N ALA A 251 1.27 29.35 -9.94
CA ALA A 251 2.40 30.17 -10.37
C ALA A 251 3.62 29.97 -9.45
N GLN A 252 3.43 30.04 -8.12
CA GLN A 252 4.45 29.76 -7.12
C GLN A 252 5.08 28.37 -7.33
N SER A 253 4.24 27.34 -7.55
CA SER A 253 4.72 25.99 -7.82
C SER A 253 5.55 25.89 -9.10
N ARG A 254 5.06 26.45 -10.21
CA ARG A 254 5.77 26.44 -11.50
C ARG A 254 7.08 27.22 -11.48
N SER A 255 7.18 28.23 -10.62
CA SER A 255 8.41 29.00 -10.39
C SER A 255 9.38 28.33 -9.41
N GLY A 256 9.07 27.14 -8.89
CA GLY A 256 9.91 26.44 -7.92
C GLY A 256 9.87 27.04 -6.50
N LEU A 257 8.93 27.95 -6.23
CA LEU A 257 8.75 28.60 -4.92
C LEU A 257 7.79 27.82 -4.01
N MET A 258 7.14 26.75 -4.48
CA MET A 258 6.35 25.90 -3.60
C MET A 258 7.26 25.06 -2.71
N GLY A 259 7.14 25.27 -1.40
CA GLY A 259 7.85 24.50 -0.39
C GLY A 259 7.05 23.30 0.12
N GLN A 260 7.62 22.67 1.14
CA GLN A 260 6.97 21.62 1.92
C GLN A 260 7.41 21.73 3.38
N GLN A 261 6.52 21.40 4.30
CA GLN A 261 6.81 21.37 5.73
C GLN A 261 6.24 20.10 6.36
N LEU A 262 7.03 19.50 7.25
CA LEU A 262 6.60 18.38 8.07
C LEU A 262 5.69 18.93 9.17
N ILE A 263 4.45 18.44 9.25
CA ILE A 263 3.44 18.97 10.18
C ILE A 263 3.04 17.96 11.26
N ALA A 264 3.30 16.66 11.05
CA ALA A 264 3.12 15.62 12.06
C ALA A 264 3.95 14.37 11.73
N VAL A 265 4.32 13.62 12.78
CA VAL A 265 4.90 12.29 12.65
C VAL A 265 3.94 11.27 13.28
N VAL A 266 3.71 10.16 12.60
CA VAL A 266 2.96 9.01 13.13
C VAL A 266 3.99 7.98 13.58
N GLY A 267 4.03 7.72 14.88
CA GLY A 267 4.92 6.74 15.49
C GLY A 267 4.15 5.51 15.96
N GLU A 268 4.77 4.34 15.86
CA GLU A 268 4.26 3.09 16.37
C GLU A 268 5.16 2.53 17.48
N GLY A 269 4.54 2.14 18.60
CA GLY A 269 5.21 1.47 19.70
C GLY A 269 4.37 0.30 20.21
N GLN A 270 4.74 -0.25 21.38
CA GLN A 270 4.07 -1.42 21.96
C GLN A 270 2.57 -1.19 22.25
N SER A 271 2.18 0.05 22.57
CA SER A 271 0.77 0.41 22.82
C SER A 271 0.00 0.78 21.55
N GLY A 272 0.59 0.57 20.38
CA GLY A 272 0.04 0.89 19.07
C GLY A 272 0.52 2.22 18.51
N ARG A 273 -0.21 2.74 17.51
CA ARG A 273 0.12 3.98 16.81
C ARG A 273 -0.34 5.25 17.53
N GLY A 274 0.49 6.28 17.49
CA GLY A 274 0.21 7.64 17.98
C GLY A 274 0.65 8.72 16.98
N TYR A 275 0.34 9.97 17.32
CA TYR A 275 0.68 11.14 16.50
C TYR A 275 1.50 12.11 17.33
N TYR A 276 2.57 12.65 16.77
CA TYR A 276 3.61 13.39 17.47
C TYR A 276 4.01 14.65 16.72
N THR A 277 4.37 15.68 17.50
CA THR A 277 4.93 16.92 16.97
C THR A 277 6.28 16.60 16.33
N PRO A 278 6.55 17.07 15.09
CA PRO A 278 7.86 16.88 14.48
C PRO A 278 8.98 17.51 15.32
N SER A 279 10.05 16.76 15.55
CA SER A 279 11.27 17.28 16.18
C SER A 279 12.18 17.97 15.15
N ASP A 280 13.19 18.70 15.64
CA ASP A 280 14.23 19.26 14.78
C ASP A 280 14.97 18.16 14.02
N ARG A 281 15.20 17.01 14.66
CA ARG A 281 15.82 15.83 14.04
C ARG A 281 14.98 15.27 12.89
N ASP A 282 13.66 15.24 13.03
CA ASP A 282 12.77 14.84 11.95
C ASP A 282 12.86 15.83 10.78
N SER A 283 12.86 17.12 11.10
CA SER A 283 12.98 18.19 10.11
C SER A 283 14.34 18.14 9.39
N GLU A 284 15.44 17.86 10.08
CA GLU A 284 16.77 17.69 9.46
C GLU A 284 16.81 16.45 8.56
N ALA A 285 16.32 15.31 9.04
CA ALA A 285 16.29 14.07 8.26
C ALA A 285 15.39 14.17 7.01
N ALA A 286 14.39 15.06 7.02
CA ALA A 286 13.61 15.39 5.83
C ALA A 286 14.43 15.99 4.70
N HIS A 287 15.45 16.77 5.04
CA HIS A 287 16.30 17.50 4.11
C HIS A 287 17.46 16.62 3.66
N SER A 288 17.14 15.45 3.11
CA SER A 288 18.13 14.60 2.46
C SER A 288 18.59 15.25 1.14
N GLY A 289 19.83 15.00 0.75
CA GLY A 289 20.28 15.28 -0.62
C GLY A 289 19.42 14.52 -1.64
N GLU A 290 19.37 15.03 -2.87
CA GLU A 290 18.78 14.28 -3.98
C GLU A 290 19.63 13.03 -4.28
N PRO A 291 19.02 11.88 -4.57
CA PRO A 291 19.78 10.69 -4.95
C PRO A 291 20.47 10.92 -6.31
N PRO A 292 21.59 10.24 -6.59
CA PRO A 292 22.33 10.40 -7.86
C PRO A 292 21.51 10.04 -9.11
N TRP A 293 20.58 9.10 -8.97
CA TRP A 293 19.67 8.69 -10.03
C TRP A 293 18.22 9.00 -9.65
N LYS A 294 17.41 9.37 -10.64
CA LYS A 294 15.98 9.61 -10.49
C LYS A 294 15.21 9.13 -11.71
N PRO A 295 13.93 8.75 -11.58
CA PRO A 295 13.11 8.38 -12.71
C PRO A 295 12.78 9.61 -13.56
N GLU A 296 13.63 9.89 -14.54
CA GLU A 296 13.40 10.93 -15.54
C GLU A 296 12.35 10.47 -16.55
N GLY A 297 11.59 11.44 -17.06
CA GLY A 297 10.51 11.18 -18.00
C GLY A 297 9.30 12.03 -17.69
N ARG A 298 8.71 12.61 -18.73
CA ARG A 298 7.53 13.44 -18.57
C ARG A 298 6.35 12.61 -18.12
N ASN A 299 5.59 13.14 -17.18
CA ASN A 299 4.28 12.57 -16.87
C ASN A 299 3.23 13.07 -17.89
N PRO A 300 2.12 12.34 -18.08
CA PRO A 300 1.00 12.81 -18.86
C PRO A 300 0.41 14.11 -18.30
N GLU A 301 -0.04 15.01 -19.19
CA GLU A 301 -0.76 16.23 -18.78
C GLU A 301 -2.05 15.93 -18.00
N LYS A 302 -2.62 14.75 -18.21
CA LYS A 302 -3.80 14.24 -17.51
C LYS A 302 -3.48 12.89 -16.90
N LEU A 303 -3.40 12.86 -15.58
CA LEU A 303 -3.26 11.65 -14.78
C LEU A 303 -4.61 11.28 -14.17
N THR A 304 -4.93 9.99 -14.20
CA THR A 304 -6.07 9.44 -13.45
C THR A 304 -5.82 9.67 -11.95
N GLY A 305 -6.81 10.23 -11.23
CA GLY A 305 -6.67 10.54 -9.80
C GLY A 305 -6.20 11.98 -9.49
N GLY A 306 -5.92 12.80 -10.51
CA GLY A 306 -5.67 14.23 -10.36
C GLY A 306 -4.50 14.74 -11.20
N THR A 307 -4.60 15.99 -11.68
CA THR A 307 -3.56 16.59 -12.52
C THR A 307 -2.53 17.35 -11.69
N VAL A 308 -1.30 16.83 -11.66
CA VAL A 308 -0.12 17.46 -11.04
C VAL A 308 0.65 18.37 -12.02
N PHE A 309 0.47 18.16 -13.33
CA PHE A 309 1.14 18.89 -14.40
C PHE A 309 0.93 20.42 -14.30
N ILE A 310 -0.26 20.87 -13.90
CA ILE A 310 -0.59 22.30 -13.76
C ILE A 310 0.23 23.02 -12.68
N TYR A 311 0.88 22.26 -11.79
CA TYR A 311 1.77 22.75 -10.74
C TYR A 311 3.25 22.72 -11.15
N GLY A 312 3.57 22.37 -12.40
CA GLY A 312 4.96 22.24 -12.86
C GLY A 312 5.64 20.95 -12.41
N LEU A 313 4.89 20.02 -11.83
CA LEU A 313 5.34 18.67 -11.52
C LEU A 313 5.18 17.81 -12.78
N ASP A 314 5.95 18.10 -13.82
CA ASP A 314 5.79 17.55 -15.18
C ASP A 314 6.72 16.36 -15.49
N GLU A 315 7.42 15.84 -14.48
CA GLU A 315 8.28 14.67 -14.54
C GLU A 315 8.03 13.74 -13.35
N TRP A 316 8.27 12.43 -13.53
CA TRP A 316 7.97 11.42 -12.51
C TRP A 316 8.71 11.66 -11.18
N TRP A 317 9.98 12.03 -11.23
CA TRP A 317 10.76 12.29 -10.01
C TRP A 317 10.25 13.48 -9.19
N LYS A 318 9.60 14.48 -9.81
CA LYS A 318 9.06 15.67 -9.11
C LYS A 318 7.87 15.34 -8.18
N LEU A 319 7.29 14.14 -8.31
CA LEU A 319 6.16 13.71 -7.48
C LEU A 319 6.58 13.26 -6.07
N PHE A 320 7.88 13.07 -5.85
CA PHE A 320 8.43 12.55 -4.63
C PHE A 320 9.36 13.58 -3.98
N THR A 321 9.48 13.52 -2.66
CA THR A 321 10.53 14.27 -1.96
C THR A 321 11.90 13.62 -2.21
N PRO A 322 13.03 14.35 -2.09
CA PRO A 322 14.37 13.77 -2.19
C PRO A 322 14.56 12.52 -1.31
N ARG A 323 13.97 12.55 -0.11
CA ARG A 323 13.99 11.43 0.83
C ARG A 323 13.20 10.23 0.33
N GLN A 324 12.00 10.45 -0.23
CA GLN A 324 11.20 9.38 -0.83
C GLN A 324 11.90 8.77 -2.05
N LEU A 325 12.52 9.60 -2.90
CA LEU A 325 13.31 9.11 -4.03
C LEU A 325 14.45 8.23 -3.53
N THR A 326 15.21 8.70 -2.54
CA THR A 326 16.33 7.94 -1.96
C THR A 326 15.88 6.56 -1.45
N ALA A 327 14.70 6.47 -0.82
CA ALA A 327 14.14 5.19 -0.40
C ALA A 327 13.77 4.29 -1.58
N LEU A 328 13.03 4.82 -2.56
CA LEU A 328 12.60 4.07 -3.74
C LEU A 328 13.79 3.55 -4.56
N THR A 329 14.83 4.36 -4.76
CA THR A 329 16.04 3.96 -5.48
C THR A 329 16.83 2.92 -4.70
N THR A 330 16.94 3.07 -3.37
CA THR A 330 17.60 2.07 -2.53
C THR A 330 16.92 0.71 -2.64
N PHE A 331 15.59 0.64 -2.56
CA PHE A 331 14.87 -0.62 -2.75
C PHE A 331 15.03 -1.17 -4.17
N SER A 332 15.03 -0.31 -5.19
CA SER A 332 15.26 -0.72 -6.58
C SER A 332 16.65 -1.35 -6.77
N ASP A 333 17.68 -0.79 -6.16
CA ASP A 333 19.05 -1.32 -6.25
C ASP A 333 19.17 -2.67 -5.51
N LEU A 334 18.55 -2.76 -4.33
CA LEU A 334 18.54 -3.99 -3.52
C LEU A 334 17.85 -5.17 -4.22
N LEU A 335 16.92 -4.93 -5.15
CA LEU A 335 16.31 -6.00 -5.95
C LEU A 335 17.34 -6.74 -6.83
N SER A 336 18.37 -6.05 -7.31
CA SER A 336 19.43 -6.70 -8.09
C SER A 336 20.34 -7.53 -7.17
N GLU A 337 20.68 -7.00 -6.01
CA GLU A 337 21.53 -7.68 -5.03
C GLU A 337 20.85 -8.92 -4.42
N VAL A 338 19.56 -8.82 -4.06
CA VAL A 338 18.82 -9.96 -3.53
C VAL A 338 18.72 -11.08 -4.57
N ARG A 339 18.56 -10.73 -5.86
CA ARG A 339 18.53 -11.72 -6.95
C ARG A 339 19.83 -12.49 -7.05
N GLU A 340 20.97 -11.81 -6.92
CA GLU A 340 22.29 -12.46 -6.92
C GLU A 340 22.45 -13.42 -5.74
N ARG A 341 21.99 -13.02 -4.56
CA ARG A 341 21.97 -13.90 -3.36
C ARG A 341 21.12 -15.14 -3.58
N VAL A 342 19.87 -14.98 -4.02
CA VAL A 342 18.97 -16.10 -4.32
C VAL A 342 19.60 -17.09 -5.31
N ILE A 343 20.31 -16.60 -6.34
CA ILE A 343 21.00 -17.46 -7.31
C ILE A 343 22.16 -18.21 -6.66
N ALA A 344 22.96 -17.54 -5.83
CA ALA A 344 24.09 -18.16 -5.14
C ALA A 344 23.62 -19.25 -4.15
N ASP A 345 22.60 -18.94 -3.36
CA ASP A 345 22.06 -19.87 -2.35
C ASP A 345 21.39 -21.07 -3.03
N ALA A 346 20.65 -20.85 -4.13
CA ALA A 346 20.08 -21.93 -4.94
C ALA A 346 21.14 -22.83 -5.61
N ALA A 347 22.32 -22.30 -5.92
CA ALA A 347 23.43 -23.09 -6.45
C ALA A 347 24.18 -23.89 -5.38
N ALA A 348 24.07 -23.48 -4.11
CA ALA A 348 24.64 -24.16 -2.96
C ALA A 348 23.71 -25.19 -2.29
N SER A 349 22.41 -25.16 -2.65
CA SER A 349 21.35 -26.01 -2.08
C SER A 349 21.24 -27.40 -2.69
#